data_AF-A0A3M1QWU4-F1
#
_entry.id   AF-A0A3M1QWU4-F1
#
_cell.length_a   1.000
_cell.length_b   1.000
_cell.length_c   1.000
_cell.angle_alpha   90.00
_cell.angle_beta   90.00
_cell.angle_gamma   90.00
#
_symmetry.space_group_name_H-M   'P 1'
#
loop_
_entity.id
_entity.type
_entity.pdbx_description
1 polymer ?
#
loop_
_entity_poly.entity_id
_entity_poly.type
_entity_poly.pdbx_seq_one_letter_code
_entity_poly.pdbx_strand_id
1 'polypeptide(L)'
;MGFLSGPVTYQRFFISGSSPKEIDDTFVNALNQRAFGRVVALPDETQHGWVGPEHLMQTELTGEMIGFGDRALLGIRVDSLKAPPAVVKAYAAMEEQAALEASGRSFLSKGERRKVKAAAVERAEQEARGGAFRRMAMYPLLVDLAARRVYLGGLSASLAERVMHLFSDTFGCALEPADAGNVAVRLMTAAKNARALEHLRPCHFVRPPDEYEESAEFGRDELRFLGREFLTWLWRRTDDGDAPLRVAGGDDVTVMFEKSVRLACDFGLTGSDVITADAPTSLPEARAALRIGKQPTKAGLIVGSPLGEFRLTLDAARMCVSSLTLPEPPGEQDRRERIESRLDLICDAADLLDALFDVFLQERVASDWAGTQREIAAWVAGDQDAPRTHRVVSA
;
A
#
# COMPACT_ATOMS: atom_id res chain seq x y z
N MET A 1 -3.05 8.61 -16.11
CA MET A 1 -3.32 7.90 -14.83
C MET A 1 -2.24 6.85 -14.60
N GLY A 2 -1.86 6.56 -13.35
CA GLY A 2 -0.74 5.65 -13.05
C GLY A 2 -0.87 4.24 -13.63
N PHE A 3 -2.10 3.73 -13.85
CA PHE A 3 -2.29 2.39 -14.44
C PHE A 3 -2.23 2.38 -15.97
N LEU A 4 -2.38 3.53 -16.64
CA LEU A 4 -2.31 3.62 -18.11
C LEU A 4 -0.90 3.90 -18.63
N SER A 5 -0.01 4.45 -17.79
CA SER A 5 1.33 4.89 -18.21
C SER A 5 2.26 5.09 -17.01
N GLY A 6 3.57 4.90 -17.21
CA GLY A 6 4.62 5.24 -16.24
C GLY A 6 4.73 4.23 -15.07
N PRO A 7 5.34 4.63 -13.94
CA PRO A 7 5.38 3.79 -12.75
C PRO A 7 3.99 3.64 -12.10
N VAL A 8 3.70 2.43 -11.63
CA VAL A 8 2.45 2.06 -10.95
C VAL A 8 2.61 2.22 -9.44
N THR A 9 1.55 2.63 -8.76
CA THR A 9 1.45 2.58 -7.30
C THR A 9 0.07 2.07 -6.96
N TYR A 10 -0.03 1.07 -6.09
CA TYR A 10 -1.30 0.54 -5.64
C TYR A 10 -1.27 0.07 -4.19
N GLN A 11 -2.44 0.16 -3.55
CA GLN A 11 -2.82 -0.73 -2.45
C GLN A 11 -3.91 -1.67 -2.95
N ARG A 12 -3.93 -2.90 -2.46
CA ARG A 12 -4.82 -3.96 -2.94
C ARG A 12 -5.87 -4.31 -1.89
N PHE A 13 -7.03 -4.73 -2.37
CA PHE A 13 -8.14 -5.23 -1.55
C PHE A 13 -8.65 -6.55 -2.12
N PHE A 14 -9.17 -7.40 -1.24
CA PHE A 14 -9.94 -8.58 -1.59
C PHE A 14 -11.42 -8.26 -1.54
N ILE A 15 -12.19 -8.75 -2.52
CA ILE A 15 -13.64 -8.60 -2.53
C ILE A 15 -14.24 -9.74 -1.69
N SER A 16 -15.00 -9.40 -0.65
CA SER A 16 -15.72 -10.36 0.20
C SER A 16 -17.25 -10.24 0.04
N GLY A 17 -17.96 -11.35 0.24
CA GLY A 17 -19.41 -11.46 -0.02
C GLY A 17 -19.76 -11.73 -1.50
N SER A 18 -21.04 -11.62 -1.85
CA SER A 18 -21.53 -11.82 -3.22
C SER A 18 -21.14 -10.63 -4.10
N SER A 19 -20.13 -10.82 -4.95
CA SER A 19 -19.65 -9.78 -5.88
C SER A 19 -20.24 -9.95 -7.28
N PRO A 20 -20.21 -8.90 -8.11
CA PRO A 20 -20.38 -9.05 -9.55
C PRO A 20 -19.39 -10.07 -10.11
N LYS A 21 -19.80 -10.76 -11.19
CA LYS A 21 -19.00 -11.80 -11.86
C LYS A 21 -18.51 -11.39 -13.24
N GLU A 22 -19.19 -10.44 -13.86
CA GLU A 22 -18.93 -9.94 -15.20
C GLU A 22 -19.26 -8.45 -15.28
N ILE A 23 -18.79 -7.81 -16.34
CA ILE A 23 -18.98 -6.38 -16.61
C ILE A 23 -20.20 -6.25 -17.54
N ASP A 24 -21.38 -6.51 -16.99
CA ASP A 24 -22.66 -6.43 -17.68
C ASP A 24 -23.33 -5.05 -17.51
N ASP A 25 -24.52 -4.90 -18.11
CA ASP A 25 -25.32 -3.68 -17.94
C ASP A 25 -25.67 -3.42 -16.47
N THR A 26 -25.86 -4.46 -15.65
CA THR A 26 -26.11 -4.31 -14.21
C THR A 26 -24.92 -3.65 -13.51
N PHE A 27 -23.71 -4.13 -13.79
CA PHE A 27 -22.46 -3.58 -13.26
C PHE A 27 -22.27 -2.11 -13.68
N VAL A 28 -22.46 -1.81 -14.97
CA VAL A 28 -22.32 -0.45 -15.52
C VAL A 28 -23.38 0.48 -14.96
N ASN A 29 -24.63 0.04 -14.83
CA ASN A 29 -25.72 0.83 -14.25
C ASN A 29 -25.46 1.14 -12.77
N ALA A 30 -24.96 0.19 -11.98
CA ALA A 30 -24.60 0.41 -10.60
C ALA A 30 -23.51 1.49 -10.46
N LEU A 31 -22.47 1.42 -11.30
CA LEU A 31 -21.43 2.45 -11.35
C LEU A 31 -22.00 3.83 -11.71
N ASN A 32 -22.85 3.92 -12.75
CA ASN A 32 -23.44 5.18 -13.19
C ASN A 32 -24.35 5.83 -12.15
N GLN A 33 -25.05 5.05 -11.31
CA GLN A 33 -25.85 5.58 -10.19
C GLN A 33 -24.98 6.30 -9.14
N ARG A 34 -23.70 5.94 -9.05
CA ARG A 34 -22.72 6.53 -8.13
C ARG A 34 -21.54 7.18 -8.85
N ALA A 35 -21.72 7.54 -10.11
CA ALA A 35 -20.77 8.34 -10.85
C ALA A 35 -20.58 9.70 -10.15
N PHE A 36 -19.41 10.30 -10.32
CA PHE A 36 -19.11 11.59 -9.72
C PHE A 36 -20.17 12.64 -10.13
N GLY A 37 -20.67 13.39 -9.15
CA GLY A 37 -21.76 14.37 -9.35
C GLY A 37 -23.17 13.81 -9.14
N ARG A 38 -23.35 12.49 -8.98
CA ARG A 38 -24.66 11.88 -8.66
C ARG A 38 -24.97 11.85 -7.17
N VAL A 39 -23.94 11.88 -6.33
CA VAL A 39 -24.06 11.86 -4.86
C VAL A 39 -23.66 13.22 -4.29
N VAL A 40 -24.38 13.64 -3.25
CA VAL A 40 -24.15 14.90 -2.53
C VAL A 40 -22.80 14.86 -1.80
N ALA A 41 -22.19 16.04 -1.58
CA ALA A 41 -21.00 16.15 -0.76
C ALA A 41 -21.22 15.59 0.65
N LEU A 42 -20.19 14.92 1.17
CA LEU A 42 -20.14 14.43 2.54
C LEU A 42 -19.99 15.59 3.55
N PRO A 43 -20.33 15.36 4.84
CA PRO A 43 -20.18 16.37 5.89
C PRO A 43 -18.75 16.90 6.08
N ASP A 44 -17.75 16.14 5.64
CA ASP A 44 -16.34 16.54 5.70
C ASP A 44 -15.92 17.47 4.54
N GLU A 45 -16.89 18.08 3.84
CA GLU A 45 -16.69 18.99 2.70
C GLU A 45 -15.94 18.34 1.52
N THR A 46 -16.11 17.03 1.36
CA THR A 46 -15.59 16.30 0.21
C THR A 46 -16.71 15.69 -0.62
N GLN A 47 -16.49 15.58 -1.92
CA GLN A 47 -17.36 14.84 -2.82
C GLN A 47 -16.53 13.78 -3.52
N HIS A 48 -17.08 12.59 -3.70
CA HIS A 48 -16.39 11.52 -4.41
C HIS A 48 -17.37 10.68 -5.22
N GLY A 49 -16.86 9.96 -6.23
CA GLY A 49 -17.66 9.08 -7.08
C GLY A 49 -16.85 8.48 -8.20
N TRP A 50 -17.48 7.56 -8.93
CA TRP A 50 -16.86 6.86 -10.06
C TRP A 50 -16.66 7.79 -11.26
N VAL A 51 -15.54 7.60 -11.95
CA VAL A 51 -15.23 8.23 -13.24
C VAL A 51 -14.57 7.20 -14.16
N GLY A 52 -14.60 7.47 -15.46
CA GLY A 52 -13.92 6.66 -16.47
C GLY A 52 -12.39 6.69 -16.32
N PRO A 53 -11.67 5.83 -17.05
CA PRO A 53 -10.24 5.61 -16.84
C PRO A 53 -9.31 6.69 -17.43
N GLU A 54 -9.78 7.58 -18.30
CA GLU A 54 -8.92 8.53 -19.00
C GLU A 54 -8.79 9.88 -18.29
N HIS A 55 -9.91 10.46 -17.86
CA HIS A 55 -9.91 11.78 -17.22
C HIS A 55 -11.05 12.00 -16.21
N LEU A 56 -10.83 12.94 -15.30
CA LEU A 56 -11.70 13.23 -14.16
C LEU A 56 -13.11 13.77 -14.51
N MET A 57 -13.40 14.00 -15.79
CA MET A 57 -14.70 14.47 -16.28
C MET A 57 -15.53 13.37 -16.94
N GLN A 58 -15.01 12.13 -17.02
CA GLN A 58 -15.76 10.99 -17.57
C GLN A 58 -16.77 10.48 -16.54
N THR A 59 -17.94 11.13 -16.45
CA THR A 59 -18.99 10.76 -15.49
C THR A 59 -20.09 9.89 -16.11
N GLU A 60 -20.01 9.61 -17.40
CA GLU A 60 -20.88 8.67 -18.11
C GLU A 60 -20.05 7.44 -18.48
N LEU A 61 -20.38 6.31 -17.86
CA LEU A 61 -19.59 5.08 -17.94
C LEU A 61 -20.29 4.09 -18.88
N THR A 62 -19.53 3.50 -19.80
CA THR A 62 -20.00 2.44 -20.69
C THR A 62 -19.14 1.19 -20.50
N GLY A 63 -19.70 0.01 -20.77
CA GLY A 63 -18.96 -1.26 -20.67
C GLY A 63 -17.72 -1.30 -21.55
N GLU A 64 -17.81 -0.81 -22.79
CA GLU A 64 -16.69 -0.77 -23.75
C GLU A 64 -15.51 0.08 -23.25
N MET A 65 -15.80 1.19 -22.56
CA MET A 65 -14.81 2.13 -22.03
C MET A 65 -14.02 1.53 -20.86
N ILE A 66 -14.71 0.80 -19.98
CA ILE A 66 -14.13 0.35 -18.70
C ILE A 66 -13.68 -1.10 -18.75
N GLY A 67 -14.22 -1.91 -19.65
CA GLY A 67 -14.02 -3.36 -19.69
C GLY A 67 -12.79 -3.79 -20.47
N PHE A 68 -11.98 -4.63 -19.84
CA PHE A 68 -10.76 -5.25 -20.36
C PHE A 68 -10.79 -6.73 -19.96
N GLY A 69 -11.48 -7.56 -20.74
CA GLY A 69 -11.78 -8.95 -20.38
C GLY A 69 -12.69 -9.04 -19.15
N ASP A 70 -12.23 -9.75 -18.12
CA ASP A 70 -12.87 -9.88 -16.81
C ASP A 70 -12.49 -8.76 -15.82
N ARG A 71 -11.75 -7.75 -16.30
CA ARG A 71 -11.28 -6.62 -15.48
C ARG A 71 -11.91 -5.31 -15.89
N ALA A 72 -12.26 -4.49 -14.90
CA ALA A 72 -12.75 -3.14 -15.11
C ALA A 72 -11.69 -2.11 -14.68
N LEU A 73 -11.29 -1.23 -15.59
CA LEU A 73 -10.45 -0.07 -15.27
C LEU A 73 -11.31 1.18 -15.12
N LEU A 74 -11.23 1.78 -13.94
CA LEU A 74 -12.02 2.91 -13.49
C LEU A 74 -11.13 3.98 -12.87
N GLY A 75 -11.73 5.11 -12.52
CA GLY A 75 -11.16 6.05 -11.57
C GLY A 75 -12.14 6.36 -10.44
N ILE A 76 -11.60 6.75 -9.30
CA ILE A 76 -12.33 7.47 -8.25
C ILE A 76 -11.90 8.93 -8.29
N ARG A 77 -12.86 9.83 -8.46
CA ARG A 77 -12.64 11.27 -8.31
C ARG A 77 -12.97 11.68 -6.88
N VAL A 78 -12.11 12.50 -6.28
CA VAL A 78 -12.30 13.12 -4.97
C VAL A 78 -12.08 14.62 -5.11
N ASP A 79 -13.12 15.39 -4.82
CA ASP A 79 -13.08 16.84 -4.73
C ASP A 79 -13.06 17.25 -3.25
N SER A 80 -12.10 18.08 -2.86
CA SER A 80 -12.02 18.71 -1.54
C SER A 80 -12.37 20.19 -1.65
N LEU A 81 -13.29 20.64 -0.82
CA LEU A 81 -13.74 22.03 -0.71
C LEU A 81 -13.22 22.66 0.58
N LYS A 82 -11.89 22.62 0.78
CA LYS A 82 -11.24 23.15 1.98
C LYS A 82 -10.19 24.18 1.63
N ALA A 83 -10.25 25.31 2.33
CA ALA A 83 -9.22 26.33 2.22
C ALA A 83 -7.86 25.78 2.70
N PRO A 84 -6.77 26.02 1.94
CA PRO A 84 -5.43 25.63 2.37
C PRO A 84 -5.05 26.32 3.69
N PRO A 85 -4.30 25.67 4.61
CA PRO A 85 -3.89 26.27 5.87
C PRO A 85 -3.11 27.59 5.70
N ALA A 86 -2.37 27.74 4.60
CA ALA A 86 -1.65 28.97 4.27
C ALA A 86 -2.61 30.15 3.99
N VAL A 87 -3.74 29.89 3.32
CA VAL A 87 -4.76 30.91 3.05
C VAL A 87 -5.45 31.34 4.34
N VAL A 88 -5.83 30.39 5.19
CA VAL A 88 -6.43 30.69 6.50
C VAL A 88 -5.46 31.52 7.36
N LYS A 89 -4.16 31.21 7.31
CA LYS A 89 -3.12 31.99 8.01
C LYS A 89 -2.99 33.41 7.42
N ALA A 90 -3.08 33.58 6.11
CA ALA A 90 -3.06 34.88 5.46
C ALA A 90 -4.27 35.74 5.86
N TYR A 91 -5.48 35.16 5.87
CA TYR A 91 -6.68 35.86 6.36
C TYR A 91 -6.54 36.26 7.82
N ALA A 92 -6.05 35.37 8.69
CA ALA A 92 -5.82 35.72 10.08
C ALA A 92 -4.83 36.89 10.24
N ALA A 93 -3.78 36.97 9.41
CA ALA A 93 -2.84 38.09 9.42
C ALA A 93 -3.48 39.39 8.93
N MET A 94 -4.31 39.35 7.88
CA MET A 94 -5.04 40.52 7.38
C MET A 94 -6.03 41.07 8.42
N GLU A 95 -6.77 40.18 9.07
CA GLU A 95 -7.72 40.54 10.13
C GLU A 95 -7.02 41.05 11.41
N GLU A 96 -5.85 40.49 11.77
CA GLU A 96 -5.03 40.99 12.89
C GLU A 96 -4.51 42.40 12.60
N GLN A 97 -3.99 42.63 11.38
CA GLN A 97 -3.52 43.96 10.96
C GLN A 97 -4.65 44.99 11.00
N ALA A 98 -5.82 44.66 10.45
CA ALA A 98 -6.99 45.54 10.46
C ALA A 98 -7.47 45.86 11.89
N ALA A 99 -7.44 44.87 12.81
CA ALA A 99 -7.81 45.08 14.20
C ALA A 99 -6.80 45.96 14.97
N LEU A 100 -5.51 45.83 14.69
CA LEU A 100 -4.46 46.70 15.26
C LEU A 100 -4.61 48.14 14.77
N GLU A 101 -4.82 48.32 13.46
CA GLU A 101 -5.08 49.64 12.86
C GLU A 101 -6.33 50.30 13.44
N ALA A 102 -7.44 49.56 13.57
CA ALA A 102 -8.69 50.07 14.11
C ALA A 102 -8.61 50.40 15.62
N SER A 103 -7.84 49.64 16.39
CA SER A 103 -7.67 49.87 17.83
C SER A 103 -6.58 50.89 18.18
N GLY A 104 -5.69 51.20 17.22
CA GLY A 104 -4.51 52.04 17.42
C GLY A 104 -3.46 51.44 18.36
N ARG A 105 -3.56 50.14 18.67
CA ARG A 105 -2.67 49.43 19.61
C ARG A 105 -1.58 48.69 18.86
N SER A 106 -0.45 48.48 19.52
CA SER A 106 0.66 47.68 18.99
C SER A 106 0.49 46.16 19.20
N PHE A 107 -0.50 45.74 19.99
CA PHE A 107 -0.76 44.31 20.26
C PHE A 107 -2.24 44.02 20.48
N LEU A 108 -2.65 42.80 20.11
CA LEU A 108 -3.94 42.22 20.44
C LEU A 108 -3.84 41.31 21.67
N SER A 109 -4.88 41.30 22.49
CA SER A 109 -5.04 40.34 23.59
C SER A 109 -5.24 38.92 23.08
N LYS A 110 -5.04 37.92 23.96
CA LYS A 110 -5.29 36.50 23.65
C LYS A 110 -6.73 36.24 23.18
N GLY A 111 -7.69 36.95 23.77
CA GLY A 111 -9.10 36.85 23.40
C GLY A 111 -9.39 37.39 21.99
N GLU A 112 -8.80 38.54 21.65
CA GLU A 112 -8.93 39.17 20.33
C GLU A 112 -8.26 38.31 19.24
N ARG A 113 -7.06 37.78 19.49
CA ARG A 113 -6.41 36.84 18.54
C ARG A 113 -7.26 35.59 18.27
N ARG A 114 -7.95 35.08 19.29
CA ARG A 114 -8.87 33.94 19.11
C ARG A 114 -10.06 34.32 18.23
N LYS A 115 -10.63 35.52 18.41
CA LYS A 115 -11.73 36.03 17.57
C LYS A 115 -11.29 36.25 16.13
N VAL A 116 -10.13 36.88 15.92
CA VAL A 116 -9.52 37.08 14.59
C VAL A 116 -9.31 35.75 13.87
N LYS A 117 -8.77 34.75 14.57
CA LYS A 117 -8.59 33.41 13.98
C LYS A 117 -9.92 32.75 13.62
N ALA A 118 -10.96 32.92 14.45
CA ALA A 118 -12.29 32.39 14.16
C ALA A 118 -12.92 33.06 12.92
N ALA A 119 -12.83 34.39 12.82
CA ALA A 119 -13.31 35.15 11.67
C ALA A 119 -12.57 34.76 10.37
N ALA A 120 -11.25 34.54 10.44
CA ALA A 120 -10.46 34.09 9.31
C ALA A 120 -10.86 32.69 8.81
N VAL A 121 -11.19 31.77 9.73
CA VAL A 121 -11.72 30.45 9.39
C VAL A 121 -13.10 30.57 8.76
N GLU A 122 -14.01 31.34 9.36
CA GLU A 122 -15.36 31.54 8.85
C GLU A 122 -15.36 32.15 7.44
N ARG A 123 -14.51 33.16 7.19
CA ARG A 123 -14.31 33.73 5.85
C ARG A 123 -13.84 32.68 4.85
N ALA A 124 -12.84 31.89 5.24
CA ALA A 124 -12.29 30.84 4.38
C ALA A 124 -13.34 29.75 4.07
N GLU A 125 -14.17 29.38 5.04
CA GLU A 125 -15.30 28.45 4.84
C GLU A 125 -16.38 29.02 3.92
N GLN A 126 -16.72 30.31 4.06
CA GLN A 126 -17.69 30.97 3.17
C GLN A 126 -17.20 30.97 1.72
N GLU A 127 -15.93 31.31 1.49
CA GLU A 127 -15.33 31.26 0.15
C GLU A 127 -15.26 29.82 -0.40
N ALA A 128 -14.92 28.84 0.44
CA ALA A 128 -14.91 27.43 0.07
C ALA A 128 -16.32 26.92 -0.32
N ARG A 129 -17.36 27.31 0.41
CA ARG A 129 -18.77 27.03 0.05
C ARG A 129 -19.17 27.70 -1.26
N GLY A 130 -18.62 28.88 -1.55
CA GLY A 130 -18.73 29.56 -2.84
C GLY A 130 -17.99 28.86 -3.99
N GLY A 131 -17.28 27.76 -3.72
CA GLY A 131 -16.54 26.99 -4.71
C GLY A 131 -15.06 27.35 -4.84
N ALA A 132 -14.57 28.32 -4.05
CA ALA A 132 -13.14 28.61 -3.99
C ALA A 132 -12.38 27.40 -3.40
N PHE A 133 -11.08 27.31 -3.71
CA PHE A 133 -10.18 26.27 -3.18
C PHE A 133 -10.56 24.82 -3.53
N ARG A 134 -11.46 24.59 -4.50
CA ARG A 134 -11.78 23.24 -4.96
C ARG A 134 -10.53 22.56 -5.50
N ARG A 135 -10.11 21.49 -4.83
CA ARG A 135 -9.04 20.60 -5.30
C ARG A 135 -9.64 19.30 -5.79
N MET A 136 -9.51 19.05 -7.09
CA MET A 136 -9.95 17.80 -7.73
C MET A 136 -8.76 16.85 -7.81
N ALA A 137 -8.95 15.60 -7.41
CA ALA A 137 -7.99 14.53 -7.58
C ALA A 137 -8.69 13.30 -8.15
N MET A 138 -7.98 12.56 -8.99
CA MET A 138 -8.45 11.32 -9.59
C MET A 138 -7.42 10.23 -9.31
N TYR A 139 -7.89 9.07 -8.88
CA TYR A 139 -7.05 7.91 -8.58
C TYR A 139 -7.54 6.73 -9.41
N PRO A 140 -6.65 6.04 -10.16
CA PRO A 140 -7.06 4.88 -10.94
C PRO A 140 -7.48 3.73 -10.02
N LEU A 141 -8.38 2.89 -10.53
CA LEU A 141 -8.85 1.70 -9.84
C LEU A 141 -9.01 0.57 -10.84
N LEU A 142 -8.41 -0.57 -10.57
CA LEU A 142 -8.57 -1.79 -11.36
C LEU A 142 -9.37 -2.80 -10.53
N VAL A 143 -10.50 -3.25 -11.05
CA VAL A 143 -11.29 -4.35 -10.48
C VAL A 143 -11.00 -5.59 -11.29
N ASP A 144 -10.49 -6.63 -10.65
CA ASP A 144 -10.34 -7.97 -11.22
C ASP A 144 -11.44 -8.85 -10.62
N LEU A 145 -12.49 -9.12 -11.41
CA LEU A 145 -13.67 -9.86 -10.95
C LEU A 145 -13.38 -11.36 -10.78
N ALA A 146 -12.56 -11.93 -11.66
CA ALA A 146 -12.21 -13.35 -11.61
C ALA A 146 -11.38 -13.68 -10.37
N ALA A 147 -10.34 -12.90 -10.09
CA ALA A 147 -9.50 -13.10 -8.93
C ALA A 147 -10.06 -12.46 -7.64
N ARG A 148 -11.16 -11.70 -7.76
CA ARG A 148 -11.83 -10.98 -6.68
C ARG A 148 -10.89 -10.02 -5.95
N ARG A 149 -10.20 -9.18 -6.74
CA ARG A 149 -9.19 -8.22 -6.27
C ARG A 149 -9.52 -6.82 -6.78
N VAL A 150 -9.18 -5.82 -5.98
CA VAL A 150 -9.23 -4.40 -6.38
C VAL A 150 -7.88 -3.77 -6.12
N TYR A 151 -7.36 -3.03 -7.09
CA TYR A 151 -6.12 -2.27 -6.99
C TYR A 151 -6.47 -0.78 -7.03
N LEU A 152 -6.18 -0.06 -5.95
CA LEU A 152 -6.41 1.37 -5.84
C LEU A 152 -5.10 2.14 -6.04
N GLY A 153 -5.09 3.06 -6.99
CA GLY A 153 -3.98 3.92 -7.38
C GLY A 153 -3.66 5.06 -6.41
N GLY A 154 -3.47 4.74 -5.14
CA GLY A 154 -3.10 5.67 -4.07
C GLY A 154 -2.97 4.95 -2.74
N LEU A 155 -2.15 5.47 -1.82
CA LEU A 155 -1.76 4.76 -0.58
C LEU A 155 -2.29 5.40 0.72
N SER A 156 -3.16 6.40 0.63
CA SER A 156 -3.70 7.08 1.81
C SER A 156 -4.84 6.27 2.44
N ALA A 157 -4.84 6.17 3.77
CA ALA A 157 -5.89 5.48 4.53
C ALA A 157 -7.27 6.11 4.28
N SER A 158 -7.35 7.44 4.25
CA SER A 158 -8.59 8.15 3.95
C SER A 158 -9.13 7.91 2.55
N LEU A 159 -8.29 7.56 1.57
CA LEU A 159 -8.74 7.17 0.23
C LEU A 159 -9.20 5.71 0.22
N ALA A 160 -8.50 4.83 0.96
CA ALA A 160 -8.91 3.45 1.16
C ALA A 160 -10.30 3.36 1.79
N GLU A 161 -10.55 4.06 2.89
CA GLU A 161 -11.87 4.10 3.54
C GLU A 161 -12.97 4.57 2.59
N ARG A 162 -12.69 5.63 1.80
CA ARG A 162 -13.64 6.14 0.80
C ARG A 162 -13.95 5.11 -0.27
N VAL A 163 -12.93 4.40 -0.79
CA VAL A 163 -13.16 3.40 -1.83
C VAL A 163 -13.89 2.18 -1.28
N MET A 164 -13.58 1.75 -0.05
CA MET A 164 -14.28 0.65 0.63
C MET A 164 -15.77 0.99 0.79
N HIS A 165 -16.07 2.21 1.27
CA HIS A 165 -17.46 2.65 1.41
C HIS A 165 -18.15 2.76 0.06
N LEU A 166 -17.56 3.48 -0.91
CA LEU A 166 -18.15 3.67 -2.24
C LEU A 166 -18.40 2.34 -2.97
N PHE A 167 -17.46 1.40 -2.88
CA PHE A 167 -17.58 0.08 -3.49
C PHE A 167 -18.70 -0.75 -2.86
N SER A 168 -18.77 -0.79 -1.52
CA SER A 168 -19.86 -1.44 -0.78
C SER A 168 -21.22 -0.84 -1.15
N ASP A 169 -21.29 0.48 -1.20
CA ASP A 169 -22.47 1.24 -1.59
C ASP A 169 -22.93 0.98 -3.03
N THR A 170 -21.99 0.66 -3.92
CA THR A 170 -22.23 0.43 -5.36
C THR A 170 -22.65 -1.01 -5.62
N PHE A 171 -21.94 -1.97 -5.02
CA PHE A 171 -22.06 -3.38 -5.38
C PHE A 171 -22.60 -4.28 -4.27
N GLY A 172 -22.85 -3.74 -3.07
CA GLY A 172 -23.34 -4.51 -1.92
C GLY A 172 -22.34 -5.54 -1.37
N CYS A 173 -21.05 -5.41 -1.69
CA CYS A 173 -19.98 -6.30 -1.23
C CYS A 173 -18.83 -5.52 -0.60
N ALA A 174 -18.12 -6.15 0.33
CA ALA A 174 -17.09 -5.48 1.11
C ALA A 174 -15.70 -5.61 0.44
N LEU A 175 -14.86 -4.61 0.71
CA LEU A 175 -13.44 -4.64 0.37
C LEU A 175 -12.63 -4.83 1.65
N GLU A 176 -11.79 -5.86 1.68
CA GLU A 176 -10.87 -6.15 2.78
C GLU A 176 -9.44 -5.79 2.34
N PRO A 177 -8.68 -4.99 3.10
CA PRO A 177 -7.30 -4.68 2.73
C PRO A 177 -6.46 -5.94 2.57
N ALA A 178 -5.72 -6.06 1.48
CA ALA A 178 -4.79 -7.17 1.25
C ALA A 178 -3.44 -6.88 1.92
N ASP A 179 -3.45 -6.63 3.23
CA ASP A 179 -2.25 -6.50 4.06
C ASP A 179 -1.56 -7.86 4.30
N ALA A 180 -0.38 -7.87 4.92
CA ALA A 180 0.38 -9.11 5.10
C ALA A 180 -0.41 -10.19 5.89
N GLY A 181 -1.26 -9.78 6.83
CA GLY A 181 -2.08 -10.70 7.60
C GLY A 181 -3.20 -11.31 6.76
N ASN A 182 -3.97 -10.49 6.06
CA ASN A 182 -5.06 -10.97 5.21
C ASN A 182 -4.55 -11.78 4.00
N VAL A 183 -3.40 -11.40 3.43
CA VAL A 183 -2.73 -12.21 2.39
C VAL A 183 -2.31 -13.56 2.97
N ALA A 184 -1.70 -13.60 4.16
CA ALA A 184 -1.31 -14.85 4.80
C ALA A 184 -2.50 -15.77 5.08
N VAL A 185 -3.60 -15.22 5.61
CA VAL A 185 -4.84 -15.99 5.84
C VAL A 185 -5.37 -16.58 4.54
N ARG A 186 -5.38 -15.80 3.44
CA ARG A 186 -5.86 -16.27 2.14
C ARG A 186 -4.99 -17.39 1.57
N LEU A 187 -3.66 -17.22 1.59
CA LEU A 187 -2.69 -18.23 1.12
C LEU A 187 -2.76 -19.51 1.94
N MET A 188 -2.73 -19.40 3.27
CA MET A 188 -2.78 -20.56 4.16
C MET A 188 -4.14 -21.27 4.14
N THR A 189 -5.23 -20.56 3.87
CA THR A 189 -6.55 -21.18 3.64
C THR A 189 -6.55 -21.98 2.35
N ALA A 190 -5.98 -21.44 1.26
CA ALA A 190 -5.84 -22.17 0.00
C ALA A 190 -4.97 -23.44 0.17
N ALA A 191 -3.91 -23.36 0.97
CA ALA A 191 -3.07 -24.49 1.36
C ALA A 191 -3.71 -25.44 2.39
N LYS A 192 -4.96 -25.22 2.81
CA LYS A 192 -5.68 -25.98 3.84
C LYS A 192 -4.96 -26.04 5.20
N ASN A 193 -4.18 -25.01 5.51
CA ASN A 193 -3.36 -24.92 6.72
C ASN A 193 -3.54 -23.57 7.47
N ALA A 194 -4.72 -22.96 7.38
CA ALA A 194 -5.01 -21.67 8.02
C ALA A 194 -4.80 -21.67 9.56
N ARG A 195 -5.02 -22.82 10.21
CA ARG A 195 -4.82 -22.98 11.67
C ARG A 195 -3.39 -22.75 12.12
N ALA A 196 -2.41 -22.93 11.24
CA ALA A 196 -1.02 -22.67 11.57
C ALA A 196 -0.73 -21.20 11.90
N LEU A 197 -1.61 -20.28 11.51
CA LEU A 197 -1.49 -18.85 11.80
C LEU A 197 -1.93 -18.47 13.23
N GLU A 198 -2.79 -19.26 13.88
CA GLU A 198 -3.45 -18.90 15.16
C GLU A 198 -2.46 -18.68 16.31
N HIS A 199 -1.33 -19.38 16.27
CA HIS A 199 -0.32 -19.36 17.34
C HIS A 199 0.96 -18.61 16.95
N LEU A 200 0.98 -17.97 15.77
CA LEU A 200 2.14 -17.19 15.39
C LEU A 200 2.28 -15.97 16.30
N ARG A 201 3.53 -15.68 16.66
CA ARG A 201 3.97 -14.50 17.40
C ARG A 201 5.14 -13.86 16.65
N PRO A 202 5.32 -12.54 16.76
CA PRO A 202 6.47 -11.87 16.19
C PRO A 202 7.79 -12.53 16.58
N CYS A 203 8.67 -12.72 15.62
CA CYS A 203 10.02 -13.20 15.83
C CYS A 203 10.95 -12.02 16.12
N HIS A 204 11.73 -12.16 17.18
CA HIS A 204 12.88 -11.31 17.42
C HIS A 204 14.16 -12.01 16.91
N PHE A 205 14.92 -11.30 16.08
CA PHE A 205 16.23 -11.77 15.58
C PHE A 205 17.40 -11.27 16.44
N VAL A 206 17.11 -10.45 17.45
CA VAL A 206 18.06 -10.02 18.48
C VAL A 206 17.42 -10.24 19.85
N ARG A 207 18.24 -10.33 20.90
CA ARG A 207 17.73 -10.43 22.27
C ARG A 207 16.92 -9.17 22.61
N PRO A 208 15.64 -9.31 23.02
CA PRO A 208 14.86 -8.18 23.50
C PRO A 208 15.55 -7.49 24.69
N PRO A 209 15.50 -6.15 24.77
CA PRO A 209 15.94 -5.40 25.95
C PRO A 209 15.19 -5.86 27.20
N ASP A 210 15.82 -5.77 28.38
CA ASP A 210 15.21 -6.24 29.63
C ASP A 210 13.91 -5.46 29.99
N GLU A 211 13.75 -4.24 29.47
CA GLU A 211 12.57 -3.38 29.63
C GLU A 211 11.43 -3.67 28.64
N TYR A 212 11.64 -4.60 27.69
CA TYR A 212 10.62 -4.96 26.70
C TYR A 212 9.63 -5.97 27.26
N GLU A 213 8.38 -5.54 27.44
CA GLU A 213 7.25 -6.42 27.76
C GLU A 213 6.44 -6.73 26.49
N GLU A 214 6.37 -8.00 26.12
CA GLU A 214 5.55 -8.47 25.01
C GLU A 214 4.06 -8.39 25.40
N SER A 215 3.27 -7.59 24.68
CA SER A 215 1.85 -7.36 25.05
C SER A 215 1.01 -8.62 24.85
N ALA A 216 0.27 -9.08 25.86
CA ALA A 216 -0.45 -10.36 25.83
C ALA A 216 -1.72 -10.41 24.95
N GLU A 217 -2.21 -9.27 24.47
CA GLU A 217 -3.44 -9.19 23.66
C GLU A 217 -3.07 -9.26 22.17
N PHE A 218 -3.04 -10.47 21.60
CA PHE A 218 -2.79 -10.64 20.17
C PHE A 218 -4.05 -11.07 19.36
N GLY A 219 -4.68 -10.15 18.59
CA GLY A 219 -5.81 -10.34 17.67
C GLY A 219 -5.50 -10.30 16.16
N ARG A 220 -6.46 -10.70 15.30
CA ARG A 220 -6.31 -10.94 13.83
C ARG A 220 -5.68 -9.79 13.01
N ASP A 221 -5.72 -8.56 13.50
CA ASP A 221 -5.14 -7.36 12.85
C ASP A 221 -3.60 -7.30 12.97
N GLU A 222 -2.98 -8.20 13.74
CA GLU A 222 -1.54 -8.14 14.08
C GLU A 222 -0.65 -9.03 13.23
N LEU A 223 -1.18 -9.95 12.43
CA LEU A 223 -0.37 -10.76 11.52
C LEU A 223 0.41 -9.91 10.50
N ARG A 224 0.19 -8.59 10.46
CA ARG A 224 1.00 -7.59 9.78
C ARG A 224 2.50 -7.66 10.11
N PHE A 225 2.90 -8.20 11.26
CA PHE A 225 4.32 -8.43 11.58
C PHE A 225 4.99 -9.38 10.56
N LEU A 226 4.23 -10.30 9.96
CA LEU A 226 4.74 -11.26 8.97
C LEU A 226 5.34 -10.56 7.76
N GLY A 227 4.89 -9.35 7.41
CA GLY A 227 5.49 -8.58 6.33
C GLY A 227 6.93 -8.18 6.63
N ARG A 228 7.21 -7.77 7.87
CA ARG A 228 8.56 -7.34 8.29
C ARG A 228 9.51 -8.54 8.42
N GLU A 229 9.00 -9.63 8.97
CA GLU A 229 9.71 -10.90 9.00
C GLU A 229 10.01 -11.39 7.58
N PHE A 230 9.04 -11.29 6.66
CA PHE A 230 9.22 -11.63 5.26
C PHE A 230 10.34 -10.83 4.60
N LEU A 231 10.39 -9.51 4.78
CA LEU A 231 11.49 -8.71 4.22
C LEU A 231 12.85 -9.05 4.86
N THR A 232 12.87 -9.37 6.16
CA THR A 232 14.11 -9.79 6.84
C THR A 232 14.60 -11.14 6.35
N TRP A 233 13.67 -12.09 6.21
CA TRP A 233 13.91 -13.41 5.63
C TRP A 233 14.41 -13.29 4.19
N LEU A 234 13.74 -12.47 3.38
CA LEU A 234 14.09 -12.25 1.98
C LEU A 234 15.48 -11.65 1.86
N TRP A 235 15.81 -10.66 2.70
CA TRP A 235 17.17 -10.11 2.76
C TRP A 235 18.18 -11.21 3.08
N ARG A 236 17.99 -11.99 4.16
CA ARG A 236 18.89 -13.10 4.49
C ARG A 236 19.09 -14.06 3.31
N ARG A 237 18.01 -14.42 2.61
CA ARG A 237 18.03 -15.35 1.47
C ARG A 237 18.81 -14.82 0.28
N THR A 238 18.76 -13.51 0.03
CA THR A 238 19.45 -12.85 -1.10
C THR A 238 20.84 -12.33 -0.75
N ASP A 239 21.23 -12.34 0.53
CA ASP A 239 22.51 -11.76 0.99
C ASP A 239 23.73 -12.57 0.53
N ASP A 240 23.57 -13.88 0.33
CA ASP A 240 24.64 -14.79 -0.11
C ASP A 240 24.77 -14.88 -1.66
N GLY A 241 23.95 -14.15 -2.41
CA GLY A 241 23.97 -14.07 -3.87
C GLY A 241 22.58 -14.16 -4.52
N ASP A 242 22.56 -14.11 -5.85
CA ASP A 242 21.34 -14.03 -6.66
C ASP A 242 20.70 -15.41 -6.93
N ALA A 243 20.75 -16.32 -5.94
CA ALA A 243 20.16 -17.64 -6.10
C ALA A 243 18.63 -17.51 -6.26
N PRO A 244 18.03 -18.14 -7.30
CA PRO A 244 16.60 -18.03 -7.52
C PRO A 244 15.81 -18.72 -6.39
N LEU A 245 14.71 -18.09 -6.01
CA LEU A 245 13.69 -18.65 -5.14
C LEU A 245 12.68 -19.40 -6.00
N ARG A 246 12.45 -20.67 -5.68
CA ARG A 246 11.46 -21.51 -6.36
C ARG A 246 10.07 -21.23 -5.79
N VAL A 247 9.18 -20.65 -6.60
CA VAL A 247 7.77 -20.43 -6.20
C VAL A 247 6.88 -21.61 -6.59
N ALA A 248 5.70 -21.73 -5.97
CA ALA A 248 4.80 -22.88 -6.13
C ALA A 248 4.35 -23.14 -7.58
N GLY A 249 4.38 -22.13 -8.46
CA GLY A 249 4.10 -22.26 -9.89
C GLY A 249 5.20 -22.99 -10.68
N GLY A 250 6.34 -23.25 -10.06
CA GLY A 250 7.51 -23.82 -10.74
C GLY A 250 8.31 -22.78 -11.52
N ASP A 251 8.19 -21.51 -11.17
CA ASP A 251 9.05 -20.44 -11.69
C ASP A 251 10.22 -20.19 -10.73
N ASP A 252 11.34 -19.81 -11.32
CA ASP A 252 12.53 -19.36 -10.60
C ASP A 252 12.52 -17.83 -10.56
N VAL A 253 12.51 -17.28 -9.34
CA VAL A 253 12.36 -15.84 -9.11
C VAL A 253 13.62 -15.31 -8.43
N THR A 254 14.27 -14.32 -9.05
CA THR A 254 15.40 -13.63 -8.41
C THR A 254 14.92 -12.36 -7.74
N VAL A 255 15.49 -12.04 -6.58
CA VAL A 255 15.15 -10.81 -5.85
C VAL A 255 16.43 -10.10 -5.46
N MET A 256 16.48 -8.79 -5.69
CA MET A 256 17.57 -7.92 -5.23
C MET A 256 17.00 -6.70 -4.52
N PHE A 257 17.65 -6.25 -3.46
CA PHE A 257 17.30 -5.01 -2.78
C PHE A 257 17.97 -3.84 -3.46
N GLU A 258 17.23 -2.75 -3.69
CA GLU A 258 17.70 -1.61 -4.47
C GLU A 258 17.17 -0.29 -3.92
N LYS A 259 17.90 0.80 -4.19
CA LYS A 259 17.56 2.22 -3.92
C LYS A 259 17.41 2.59 -2.46
N SER A 260 16.56 1.91 -1.71
CA SER A 260 16.34 2.23 -0.30
C SER A 260 15.79 1.08 0.51
N VAL A 261 16.19 1.05 1.79
CA VAL A 261 15.56 0.23 2.83
C VAL A 261 15.21 1.13 4.00
N ARG A 262 13.96 1.03 4.48
CA ARG A 262 13.51 1.68 5.71
C ARG A 262 13.42 0.66 6.82
N LEU A 263 14.09 0.92 7.93
CA LEU A 263 14.15 0.06 9.10
C LEU A 263 13.46 0.74 10.29
N ALA A 264 12.79 -0.03 11.15
CA ALA A 264 12.21 0.49 12.39
C ALA A 264 12.47 -0.47 13.56
N CYS A 265 12.70 0.05 14.76
CA CYS A 265 12.91 -0.76 15.95
C CYS A 265 11.65 -1.53 16.33
N ASP A 266 11.73 -2.86 16.46
CA ASP A 266 10.59 -3.66 16.94
C ASP A 266 10.23 -3.33 18.39
N PHE A 267 11.23 -2.95 19.18
CA PHE A 267 11.08 -2.64 20.60
C PHE A 267 10.70 -1.17 20.86
N GLY A 268 10.56 -0.35 19.82
CA GLY A 268 10.20 1.07 19.96
C GLY A 268 11.29 1.97 20.58
N LEU A 269 12.50 1.47 20.82
CA LEU A 269 13.55 2.20 21.54
C LEU A 269 14.41 3.10 20.65
N THR A 270 14.78 2.62 19.45
CA THR A 270 15.81 3.26 18.61
C THR A 270 15.26 3.97 17.37
N GLY A 271 13.93 4.14 17.28
CA GLY A 271 13.27 4.84 16.19
C GLY A 271 13.37 4.12 14.84
N SER A 272 13.48 4.89 13.75
CA SER A 272 13.52 4.39 12.37
C SER A 272 14.66 5.00 11.57
N ASP A 273 15.26 4.20 10.68
CA ASP A 273 16.30 4.64 9.72
C ASP A 273 15.80 4.49 8.29
N VAL A 274 16.34 5.33 7.40
CA VAL A 274 16.20 5.16 5.95
C VAL A 274 17.60 5.19 5.36
N ILE A 275 17.97 4.11 4.69
CA ILE A 275 19.26 3.94 4.03
C ILE A 275 19.00 3.98 2.52
N THR A 276 19.71 4.83 1.80
CA THR A 276 19.55 5.03 0.35
C THR A 276 20.87 4.80 -0.35
N ALA A 277 20.93 3.81 -1.23
CA ALA A 277 22.09 3.46 -2.06
C ALA A 277 21.64 2.48 -3.16
N ASP A 278 22.49 2.20 -4.14
CA ASP A 278 22.19 1.22 -5.21
C ASP A 278 21.98 -0.18 -4.62
N ALA A 279 22.85 -0.60 -3.70
CA ALA A 279 22.75 -1.84 -2.92
C ALA A 279 22.66 -1.53 -1.41
N PRO A 280 21.50 -1.07 -0.91
CA PRO A 280 21.37 -0.54 0.45
C PRO A 280 21.58 -1.60 1.54
N THR A 281 21.28 -2.86 1.24
CA THR A 281 21.43 -4.01 2.16
C THR A 281 22.87 -4.46 2.35
N SER A 282 23.77 -4.12 1.42
CA SER A 282 25.19 -4.46 1.50
C SER A 282 25.99 -3.50 2.40
N LEU A 283 25.38 -2.38 2.80
CA LEU A 283 26.05 -1.35 3.59
C LEU A 283 26.21 -1.76 5.07
N PRO A 284 27.36 -1.43 5.71
CA PRO A 284 27.59 -1.70 7.13
C PRO A 284 26.52 -1.11 8.05
N GLU A 285 25.99 0.07 7.72
CA GLU A 285 24.94 0.76 8.48
C GLU A 285 23.63 -0.04 8.48
N ALA A 286 23.31 -0.70 7.38
CA ALA A 286 22.12 -1.54 7.27
C ALA A 286 22.23 -2.77 8.15
N ARG A 287 23.42 -3.41 8.18
CA ARG A 287 23.71 -4.51 9.11
C ARG A 287 23.73 -4.05 10.57
N ALA A 288 24.27 -2.86 10.85
CA ALA A 288 24.26 -2.29 12.19
C ALA A 288 22.83 -2.01 12.69
N ALA A 289 21.92 -1.55 11.82
CA ALA A 289 20.52 -1.33 12.16
C ALA A 289 19.81 -2.64 12.55
N LEU A 290 20.05 -3.75 11.84
CA LEU A 290 19.53 -5.06 12.21
C LEU A 290 20.00 -5.49 13.60
N ARG A 291 21.29 -5.30 13.91
CA ARG A 291 21.89 -5.68 15.22
C ARG A 291 21.27 -4.97 16.42
N ILE A 292 20.72 -3.76 16.24
CA ILE A 292 20.05 -3.01 17.30
C ILE A 292 18.52 -3.23 17.31
N GLY A 293 18.04 -4.29 16.65
CA GLY A 293 16.64 -4.71 16.66
C GLY A 293 15.73 -3.92 15.72
N LYS A 294 16.28 -3.26 14.69
CA LYS A 294 15.46 -2.67 13.64
C LYS A 294 15.20 -3.69 12.54
N GLN A 295 13.94 -3.82 12.10
CA GLN A 295 13.57 -4.66 10.96
C GLN A 295 13.10 -3.82 9.77
N PRO A 296 13.29 -4.30 8.52
CA PRO A 296 12.79 -3.65 7.33
C PRO A 296 11.26 -3.51 7.37
N THR A 297 10.79 -2.28 7.18
CA THR A 297 9.38 -1.92 7.05
C THR A 297 9.01 -1.56 5.62
N LYS A 298 9.99 -1.10 4.83
CA LYS A 298 9.87 -0.89 3.39
C LYS A 298 11.19 -1.20 2.70
N ALA A 299 11.12 -1.73 1.49
CA ALA A 299 12.29 -2.00 0.67
C ALA A 299 12.01 -1.71 -0.80
N GLY A 300 12.96 -1.09 -1.49
CA GLY A 300 13.04 -1.14 -2.94
C GLY A 300 13.56 -2.50 -3.38
N LEU A 301 12.93 -3.10 -4.38
CA LEU A 301 13.16 -4.45 -4.85
C LEU A 301 13.23 -4.46 -6.38
N ILE A 302 14.13 -5.27 -6.90
CA ILE A 302 14.11 -5.77 -8.27
C ILE A 302 13.69 -7.23 -8.18
N VAL A 303 12.63 -7.62 -8.88
CA VAL A 303 12.11 -8.98 -8.92
C VAL A 303 12.18 -9.47 -10.36
N GLY A 304 13.09 -10.40 -10.63
CA GLY A 304 13.24 -11.05 -11.93
C GLY A 304 12.40 -12.32 -12.01
N SER A 305 11.64 -12.46 -13.09
CA SER A 305 10.79 -13.63 -13.37
C SER A 305 10.82 -13.96 -14.87
N PRO A 306 10.25 -15.09 -15.31
CA PRO A 306 10.08 -15.37 -16.75
C PRO A 306 9.29 -14.30 -17.51
N LEU A 307 8.45 -13.52 -16.82
CA LEU A 307 7.68 -12.40 -17.39
C LEU A 307 8.52 -11.12 -17.57
N GLY A 308 9.74 -11.11 -17.05
CA GLY A 308 10.65 -9.96 -17.08
C GLY A 308 10.97 -9.42 -15.69
N GLU A 309 11.61 -8.25 -15.68
CA GLU A 309 12.06 -7.56 -14.47
C GLU A 309 11.00 -6.55 -13.98
N PHE A 310 10.55 -6.72 -12.74
CA PHE A 310 9.72 -5.77 -12.03
C PHE A 310 10.56 -5.01 -11.02
N ARG A 311 10.47 -3.68 -11.03
CA ARG A 311 11.17 -2.84 -10.04
C ARG A 311 10.16 -2.08 -9.23
N LEU A 312 10.17 -2.22 -7.90
CA LEU A 312 9.12 -1.70 -7.05
C LEU A 312 9.63 -1.33 -5.66
N THR A 313 8.81 -0.59 -4.91
CA THR A 313 8.99 -0.42 -3.46
C THR A 313 7.82 -1.08 -2.74
N LEU A 314 8.11 -2.04 -1.87
CA LEU A 314 7.13 -2.76 -1.06
C LEU A 314 7.04 -2.17 0.36
N ASP A 315 5.83 -1.87 0.80
CA ASP A 315 5.49 -1.61 2.21
C ASP A 315 5.13 -2.93 2.88
N ALA A 316 5.96 -3.39 3.81
CA ALA A 316 5.94 -4.75 4.32
C ALA A 316 4.61 -5.11 5.00
N ALA A 317 4.18 -4.28 5.95
CA ALA A 317 2.99 -4.56 6.76
C ALA A 317 1.70 -4.43 5.95
N ARG A 318 1.62 -3.43 5.07
CA ARG A 318 0.40 -3.14 4.29
C ARG A 318 0.37 -3.84 2.94
N MET A 319 1.47 -4.50 2.54
CA MET A 319 1.68 -5.07 1.20
C MET A 319 1.34 -4.08 0.07
N CYS A 320 1.59 -2.79 0.32
CA CYS A 320 1.37 -1.76 -0.68
C CYS A 320 2.59 -1.67 -1.60
N VAL A 321 2.34 -1.48 -2.89
CA VAL A 321 3.37 -1.35 -3.91
C VAL A 321 3.42 0.08 -4.41
N SER A 322 4.63 0.64 -4.49
CA SER A 322 4.88 1.96 -5.06
C SER A 322 6.02 1.90 -6.07
N SER A 323 6.08 2.89 -6.96
CA SER A 323 7.11 2.99 -8.02
C SER A 323 7.32 1.71 -8.82
N LEU A 324 6.27 0.92 -9.06
CA LEU A 324 6.34 -0.32 -9.83
C LEU A 324 6.57 0.01 -11.31
N THR A 325 7.78 -0.24 -11.78
CA THR A 325 8.12 -0.28 -13.20
C THR A 325 7.83 -1.68 -13.71
N LEU A 326 7.03 -1.75 -14.77
CA LEU A 326 6.64 -2.99 -15.42
C LEU A 326 7.64 -3.30 -16.56
N PRO A 327 7.84 -4.59 -16.89
CA PRO A 327 8.55 -5.00 -18.10
C PRO A 327 7.99 -4.32 -19.35
N GLU A 328 8.85 -4.07 -20.34
CA GLU A 328 8.40 -3.56 -21.63
C GLU A 328 7.65 -4.66 -22.40
N PRO A 329 6.45 -4.39 -22.94
CA PRO A 329 5.73 -5.37 -23.73
C PRO A 329 6.45 -5.64 -25.06
N PRO A 330 6.36 -6.87 -25.59
CA PRO A 330 6.98 -7.20 -26.86
C PRO A 330 6.20 -6.60 -28.05
N GLY A 331 6.92 -5.97 -28.97
CA GLY A 331 6.40 -5.56 -30.28
C GLY A 331 5.51 -4.30 -30.29
N GLU A 332 5.04 -3.95 -31.48
CA GLU A 332 4.05 -2.88 -31.65
C GLU A 332 2.66 -3.41 -31.28
N GLN A 333 2.03 -2.75 -30.31
CA GLN A 333 0.68 -3.05 -29.85
C GLN A 333 -0.21 -1.83 -30.08
N ASP A 334 -1.50 -2.09 -30.33
CA ASP A 334 -2.46 -1.00 -30.39
C ASP A 334 -2.65 -0.34 -29.00
N ARG A 335 -3.51 0.67 -28.89
CA ARG A 335 -3.75 1.34 -27.61
C ARG A 335 -4.39 0.39 -26.58
N ARG A 336 -5.38 -0.40 -26.98
CA ARG A 336 -6.18 -1.25 -26.10
C ARG A 336 -5.36 -2.45 -25.64
N GLU A 337 -4.68 -3.14 -26.56
CA GLU A 337 -3.79 -4.27 -26.28
C GLU A 337 -2.68 -3.90 -25.30
N ARG A 338 -2.10 -2.70 -25.46
CA ARG A 338 -1.08 -2.19 -24.52
C ARG A 338 -1.64 -1.91 -23.14
N ILE A 339 -2.89 -1.44 -23.03
CA ILE A 339 -3.54 -1.25 -21.74
C ILE A 339 -3.79 -2.62 -21.10
N GLU A 340 -4.36 -3.57 -21.84
CA GLU A 340 -4.63 -4.93 -21.37
C GLU A 340 -3.36 -5.61 -20.87
N SER A 341 -2.32 -5.65 -21.69
CA SER A 341 -1.00 -6.21 -21.33
C SER A 341 -0.43 -5.57 -20.07
N ARG A 342 -0.64 -4.26 -19.91
CA ARG A 342 -0.18 -3.53 -18.72
C ARG A 342 -1.00 -3.86 -17.48
N LEU A 343 -2.31 -4.07 -17.61
CA LEU A 343 -3.16 -4.53 -16.50
C LEU A 343 -2.80 -5.96 -16.08
N ASP A 344 -2.49 -6.84 -17.04
CA ASP A 344 -1.95 -8.18 -16.78
C ASP A 344 -0.68 -8.09 -15.94
N LEU A 345 0.32 -7.33 -16.38
CA LEU A 345 1.59 -7.18 -15.66
C LEU A 345 1.42 -6.58 -14.24
N ILE A 346 0.40 -5.76 -14.00
CA ILE A 346 0.08 -5.25 -12.65
C ILE A 346 -0.44 -6.39 -11.76
N CYS A 347 -1.33 -7.23 -12.29
CA CYS A 347 -1.86 -8.40 -11.59
C CYS A 347 -0.75 -9.43 -11.35
N ASP A 348 0.06 -9.73 -12.36
CA ASP A 348 1.18 -10.67 -12.29
C ASP A 348 2.22 -10.25 -11.26
N ALA A 349 2.56 -8.96 -11.20
CA ALA A 349 3.45 -8.45 -10.16
C ALA A 349 2.90 -8.69 -8.74
N ALA A 350 1.59 -8.59 -8.56
CA ALA A 350 0.95 -8.85 -7.27
C ALA A 350 0.91 -10.36 -6.95
N ASP A 351 0.64 -11.20 -7.95
CA ASP A 351 0.66 -12.66 -7.81
C ASP A 351 2.08 -13.18 -7.53
N LEU A 352 3.09 -12.58 -8.13
CA LEU A 352 4.51 -12.88 -7.87
C LEU A 352 4.92 -12.54 -6.43
N LEU A 353 4.49 -11.39 -5.92
CA LEU A 353 4.72 -11.01 -4.52
C LEU A 353 4.01 -11.96 -3.55
N ASP A 354 2.76 -12.36 -3.86
CA ASP A 354 2.03 -13.34 -3.05
C ASP A 354 2.71 -14.72 -3.08
N ALA A 355 3.25 -15.12 -4.23
CA ALA A 355 3.97 -16.38 -4.37
C ALA A 355 5.29 -16.39 -3.58
N LEU A 356 6.06 -15.29 -3.60
CA LEU A 356 7.25 -15.14 -2.76
C LEU A 356 6.89 -15.13 -1.27
N PHE A 357 5.78 -14.48 -0.91
CA PHE A 357 5.31 -14.47 0.47
C PHE A 357 4.82 -15.85 0.91
N ASP A 358 4.20 -16.63 0.03
CA ASP A 358 3.82 -18.02 0.30
C ASP A 358 5.05 -18.89 0.61
N VAL A 359 6.13 -18.78 -0.17
CA VAL A 359 7.39 -19.50 0.11
C VAL A 359 7.88 -19.22 1.54
N PHE A 360 7.87 -17.95 1.95
CA PHE A 360 8.19 -17.57 3.32
C PHE A 360 7.19 -18.16 4.33
N LEU A 361 5.89 -18.07 4.08
CA LEU A 361 4.87 -18.57 5.00
C LEU A 361 4.99 -20.08 5.22
N GLN A 362 5.24 -20.87 4.16
CA GLN A 362 5.43 -22.32 4.28
C GLN A 362 6.63 -22.66 5.18
N GLU A 363 7.72 -21.89 5.09
CA GLU A 363 8.85 -22.04 6.02
C GLU A 363 8.52 -21.54 7.43
N ARG A 364 7.80 -20.42 7.52
CA ARG A 364 7.42 -19.76 8.77
C ARG A 364 6.54 -20.61 9.67
N VAL A 365 5.68 -21.43 9.07
CA VAL A 365 4.80 -22.37 9.78
C VAL A 365 5.39 -23.79 9.88
N ALA A 366 6.56 -24.03 9.30
CA ALA A 366 7.20 -25.34 9.39
C ALA A 366 7.66 -25.63 10.82
N SER A 367 7.71 -26.91 11.19
CA SER A 367 8.17 -27.37 12.51
C SER A 367 9.61 -26.97 12.85
N ASP A 368 10.45 -26.74 11.83
CA ASP A 368 11.85 -26.36 11.96
C ASP A 368 12.08 -24.83 11.90
N TRP A 369 11.02 -24.02 12.01
CA TRP A 369 11.18 -22.56 11.99
C TRP A 369 12.16 -22.06 13.05
N ALA A 370 12.24 -22.71 14.22
CA ALA A 370 13.21 -22.37 15.27
C ALA A 370 14.68 -22.57 14.83
N GLY A 371 14.95 -23.45 13.86
CA GLY A 371 16.24 -23.58 13.19
C GLY A 371 16.52 -22.36 12.32
N THR A 372 15.62 -22.06 11.37
CA THR A 372 15.71 -20.90 10.47
C THR A 372 15.84 -19.59 11.24
N GLN A 373 15.04 -19.38 12.30
CA GLN A 373 15.10 -18.17 13.11
C GLN A 373 16.48 -18.00 13.78
N ARG A 374 17.08 -19.09 14.28
CA ARG A 374 18.43 -19.05 14.86
C ARG A 374 19.49 -18.74 13.81
N GLU A 375 19.35 -19.27 12.60
CA GLU A 375 20.23 -18.95 11.47
C GLU A 375 20.16 -17.45 11.12
N ILE A 376 18.95 -16.90 10.99
CA ILE A 376 18.76 -15.47 10.72
C ILE A 376 19.33 -14.64 11.87
N ALA A 377 19.09 -15.01 13.13
CA ALA A 377 19.61 -14.29 14.29
C ALA A 377 21.16 -14.29 14.33
N ALA A 378 21.81 -15.41 14.02
CA ALA A 378 23.27 -15.49 13.92
C ALA A 378 23.81 -14.59 12.79
N TRP A 379 23.15 -14.62 11.63
CA TRP A 379 23.46 -13.74 10.50
C TRP A 379 23.29 -12.25 10.84
N VAL A 380 22.26 -11.89 11.62
CA VAL A 380 22.06 -10.53 12.13
C VAL A 380 23.20 -10.14 13.09
N ALA A 381 23.58 -11.02 14.02
CA ALA A 381 24.68 -10.78 14.95
C ALA A 381 26.02 -10.54 14.22
N GLY A 382 26.20 -11.17 13.05
CA GLY A 382 27.42 -11.10 12.25
C GLY A 382 28.32 -12.33 12.38
N ASP A 383 27.79 -13.43 12.92
CA ASP A 383 28.47 -14.73 12.91
C ASP A 383 28.45 -15.29 11.50
N GLN A 384 29.56 -15.16 10.77
CA GLN A 384 29.70 -15.69 9.40
C GLN A 384 29.81 -17.24 9.34
N ASP A 385 29.81 -17.92 10.49
CA ASP A 385 29.95 -19.38 10.65
C ASP A 385 28.64 -20.12 11.00
N ALA A 386 27.46 -19.50 10.77
CA ALA A 386 26.19 -20.19 11.00
C ALA A 386 26.11 -21.51 10.18
N PRO A 387 25.70 -22.65 10.79
CA PRO A 387 25.68 -23.94 10.10
C PRO A 387 24.67 -23.93 8.95
N ARG A 388 25.20 -24.10 7.74
CA ARG A 388 24.47 -24.05 6.47
C ARG A 388 23.57 -25.28 6.35
N THR A 389 22.25 -25.08 6.34
CA THR A 389 21.33 -26.15 5.94
C THR A 389 20.89 -25.94 4.50
N HIS A 390 21.61 -26.55 3.56
CA HIS A 390 21.10 -26.70 2.19
C HIS A 390 19.91 -27.66 2.23
N ARG A 391 18.69 -27.14 2.32
CA ARG A 391 17.48 -27.92 2.03
C ARG A 391 17.31 -28.01 0.51
N VAL A 392 17.75 -29.13 -0.05
CA VAL A 392 17.25 -29.60 -1.35
C VAL A 392 15.78 -29.95 -1.12
N VAL A 393 14.88 -29.11 -1.62
CA VAL A 393 13.46 -29.46 -1.71
C VAL A 393 13.38 -30.65 -2.66
N SER A 394 13.10 -31.82 -2.11
CA SER A 394 12.84 -33.03 -2.88
C SER A 394 11.49 -32.86 -3.60
N ALA A 395 11.46 -33.25 -4.87
CA ALA A 395 10.34 -33.10 -5.81
C ALA A 395 8.98 -33.61 -5.33
#